data_AF-A0A924XM70-F1
#
_entry.id   AF-A0A924XM70-F1
#
_cell.length_a   1.000
_cell.length_b   1.000
_cell.length_c   1.000
_cell.angle_alpha   90.00
_cell.angle_beta   90.00
_cell.angle_gamma   90.00
#
_symmetry.space_group_name_H-M   'P 1'
#
loop_
_entity.id
_entity.type
_entity.pdbx_description
1 polymer ?
#
loop_
_entity_poly.entity_id
_entity_poly.type
_entity_poly.pdbx_seq_one_letter_code
_entity_poly.pdbx_strand_id
1 'polypeptide(L)'
;MKHSLIAMITAIFTAILLTVSADAATITVNTLVDENNTNAAACSLREAINNANNDSATNGSGCVAGAGTDVINITVNGTITPTAVLPTISTSMSITGNGASSLTVSGNDA
;
A
#
# COMPACT_ATOMS: atom_id res chain seq x y z
N MET A 1 -44.85 36.18 0.64
CA MET A 1 -44.39 34.85 1.12
C MET A 1 -43.76 34.01 0.00
N LYS A 2 -42.89 34.59 -0.86
CA LYS A 2 -42.24 33.85 -1.99
C LYS A 2 -40.70 33.88 -1.96
N HIS A 3 -40.10 34.69 -1.09
CA HIS A 3 -38.63 34.82 -0.98
C HIS A 3 -38.02 33.91 0.11
N SER A 4 -38.84 33.26 0.93
CA SER A 4 -38.35 32.47 2.08
C SER A 4 -37.94 31.04 1.73
N LEU A 5 -38.30 30.55 0.54
CA LEU A 5 -37.99 29.17 0.11
C LEU A 5 -36.66 29.06 -0.65
N ILE A 6 -36.23 30.15 -1.31
CA ILE A 6 -35.00 30.17 -2.14
C ILE A 6 -33.75 30.28 -1.25
N ALA A 7 -33.82 31.05 -0.16
CA ALA A 7 -32.70 31.22 0.76
C ALA A 7 -32.33 29.93 1.51
N MET A 8 -33.28 29.02 1.72
CA MET A 8 -33.08 27.77 2.46
C MET A 8 -32.40 26.67 1.62
N ILE A 9 -32.55 26.71 0.28
CA ILE A 9 -31.93 25.74 -0.64
C ILE A 9 -30.46 26.10 -0.92
N THR A 10 -30.10 27.38 -0.93
CA THR A 10 -28.70 27.84 -1.10
C THR A 10 -27.81 27.62 0.12
N ALA A 11 -28.37 27.43 1.32
CA ALA A 11 -27.59 27.23 2.54
C ALA A 11 -27.18 25.76 2.78
N ILE A 12 -27.81 24.79 2.10
CA ILE A 12 -27.54 23.36 2.26
C ILE A 12 -26.50 22.86 1.23
N PHE A 13 -26.27 23.60 0.15
CA PHE A 13 -25.32 23.21 -0.90
C PHE A 13 -23.84 23.51 -0.58
N THR A 14 -23.54 24.24 0.49
CA THR A 14 -22.22 24.86 0.72
C THR A 14 -21.34 24.18 1.76
N ALA A 15 -21.76 23.08 2.41
CA ALA A 15 -21.03 22.59 3.59
C ALA A 15 -20.96 21.06 3.73
N ILE A 16 -20.72 20.33 2.65
CA ILE A 16 -20.17 18.98 2.73
C ILE A 16 -18.83 19.00 2.00
N LEU A 17 -17.82 19.60 2.64
CA LEU A 17 -16.43 19.20 2.38
C LEU A 17 -16.23 17.90 3.16
N LEU A 18 -16.45 16.77 2.51
CA LEU A 18 -15.92 15.50 2.99
C LEU A 18 -14.40 15.67 2.99
N THR A 19 -13.82 15.88 4.16
CA THR A 19 -12.37 15.75 4.33
C THR A 19 -12.05 14.28 4.14
N VAL A 20 -11.73 13.89 2.91
CA VAL A 20 -11.08 12.60 2.67
C VAL A 20 -9.73 12.68 3.39
N SER A 21 -9.61 11.95 4.50
CA SER A 21 -8.30 11.75 5.10
C SER A 21 -7.48 10.97 4.08
N ALA A 22 -6.42 11.58 3.57
CA ALA A 22 -5.40 10.85 2.86
C ALA A 22 -4.65 10.01 3.91
N ASP A 23 -5.18 8.83 4.19
CA ASP A 23 -4.46 7.83 4.98
C ASP A 23 -3.37 7.21 4.11
N ALA A 24 -2.27 6.82 4.74
CA ALA A 24 -1.12 6.19 4.10
C ALA A 24 -0.92 4.84 4.77
N ALA A 25 -1.19 3.73 4.08
CA ALA A 25 -1.02 2.43 4.71
C ALA A 25 0.47 2.10 4.87
N THR A 26 0.82 1.47 6.00
CA THR A 26 2.14 0.87 6.17
C THR A 26 2.04 -0.64 5.95
N ILE A 27 2.59 -1.11 4.84
CA ILE A 27 2.61 -2.53 4.46
C ILE A 27 3.95 -3.13 4.88
N THR A 28 3.93 -4.05 5.84
CA THR A 28 5.17 -4.62 6.40
C THR A 28 5.58 -5.88 5.65
N VAL A 29 6.74 -5.84 5.00
CA VAL A 29 7.38 -7.04 4.45
C VAL A 29 8.10 -7.76 5.59
N ASN A 30 7.66 -8.98 5.87
CA ASN A 30 8.06 -9.75 7.06
C ASN A 30 8.72 -11.10 6.72
N THR A 31 8.99 -11.35 5.44
CA THR A 31 9.65 -12.58 4.97
C THR A 31 10.70 -12.25 3.91
N LEU A 32 11.77 -13.06 3.87
CA LEU A 32 12.74 -13.06 2.77
C LEU A 32 12.27 -13.91 1.58
N VAL A 33 11.29 -14.79 1.82
CA VAL A 33 10.73 -15.67 0.78
C VAL A 33 9.93 -14.81 -0.17
N ASP A 34 10.28 -14.89 -1.44
CA ASP A 34 9.46 -14.35 -2.50
C ASP A 34 8.29 -15.31 -2.79
N GLU A 35 7.06 -14.86 -2.57
CA GLU A 35 5.86 -15.67 -2.75
C GLU A 35 4.68 -14.84 -3.30
N ASN A 36 3.54 -15.49 -3.55
CA ASN A 36 2.32 -14.80 -3.95
C ASN A 36 1.10 -15.62 -3.50
N ASN A 37 0.53 -15.23 -2.36
CA ASN A 37 -0.64 -15.83 -1.75
C ASN A 37 -0.45 -17.31 -1.43
N THR A 38 0.76 -17.70 -0.99
CA THR A 38 1.07 -19.10 -0.63
C THR A 38 1.12 -19.31 0.88
N ASN A 39 1.46 -18.28 1.65
CA ASN A 39 1.41 -18.24 3.10
C ASN A 39 0.69 -16.97 3.56
N ALA A 40 -0.57 -17.15 3.96
CA ALA A 40 -1.46 -16.07 4.38
C ALA A 40 -0.97 -15.28 5.61
N ALA A 41 0.02 -15.76 6.38
CA ALA A 41 0.58 -15.05 7.52
C ALA A 41 1.83 -14.22 7.16
N ALA A 42 2.42 -14.42 5.99
CA ALA A 42 3.56 -13.67 5.50
C ALA A 42 3.13 -12.56 4.53
N CYS A 43 4.03 -11.62 4.29
CA CYS A 43 3.91 -10.60 3.27
C CYS A 43 5.29 -10.42 2.65
N SER A 44 5.47 -10.97 1.45
CA SER A 44 6.67 -10.82 0.65
C SER A 44 6.71 -9.46 -0.04
N LEU A 45 7.88 -9.08 -0.58
CA LEU A 45 8.03 -7.82 -1.31
C LEU A 45 7.08 -7.73 -2.51
N ARG A 46 6.90 -8.84 -3.25
CA ARG A 46 5.98 -8.88 -4.39
C ARG A 46 4.53 -8.63 -3.97
N GLU A 47 4.10 -9.22 -2.87
CA GLU A 47 2.73 -9.07 -2.36
C GLU A 47 2.49 -7.67 -1.83
N ALA A 48 3.47 -7.08 -1.13
CA ALA A 48 3.37 -5.73 -0.65
C ALA A 48 3.19 -4.71 -1.79
N ILE A 49 3.94 -4.86 -2.89
CA ILE A 49 3.78 -4.01 -4.08
C ILE A 49 2.40 -4.21 -4.72
N ASN A 50 1.93 -5.46 -4.83
CA ASN A 50 0.58 -5.72 -5.35
C ASN A 50 -0.52 -5.08 -4.48
N ASN A 51 -0.43 -5.21 -3.15
CA ASN A 51 -1.43 -4.64 -2.25
C ASN A 51 -1.43 -3.10 -2.27
N ALA A 52 -0.25 -2.47 -2.36
CA ALA A 52 -0.11 -1.02 -2.50
C ALA A 52 -0.66 -0.51 -3.86
N ASN A 53 -0.39 -1.23 -4.95
CA ASN A 53 -0.89 -0.84 -6.26
C ASN A 53 -2.41 -0.93 -6.38
N ASN A 54 -3.04 -1.89 -5.68
CA ASN A 54 -4.47 -2.21 -5.83
C ASN A 54 -5.34 -1.68 -4.68
N ASP A 55 -4.76 -1.05 -3.65
CA ASP A 55 -5.45 -0.69 -2.40
C ASP A 55 -6.29 -1.86 -1.84
N SER A 56 -5.74 -3.07 -1.89
CA SER A 56 -6.47 -4.30 -1.58
C SER A 56 -5.59 -5.35 -0.90
N ALA A 57 -6.18 -6.11 0.02
CA ALA A 57 -5.50 -7.21 0.71
C ALA A 57 -5.78 -8.52 -0.04
N THR A 58 -4.97 -8.84 -1.07
CA THR A 58 -5.18 -10.03 -1.90
C THR A 58 -4.46 -11.28 -1.41
N ASN A 59 -3.62 -11.15 -0.38
CA ASN A 59 -2.57 -12.12 -0.02
C ASN A 59 -2.70 -12.70 1.40
N GLY A 60 -3.85 -12.57 2.04
CA GLY A 60 -4.10 -13.08 3.40
C GLY A 60 -3.85 -12.06 4.51
N SER A 61 -3.88 -12.52 5.77
CA SER A 61 -3.83 -11.64 6.96
C SER A 61 -2.45 -11.05 7.26
N GLY A 62 -1.39 -11.58 6.66
CA GLY A 62 -0.01 -11.13 6.83
C GLY A 62 0.31 -9.84 6.07
N CYS A 63 -0.49 -9.50 5.06
CA CYS A 63 -0.22 -8.40 4.14
C CYS A 63 -1.46 -7.51 4.02
N VAL A 64 -1.40 -6.33 4.64
CA VAL A 64 -2.52 -5.37 4.69
C VAL A 64 -2.77 -4.74 3.31
N ALA A 65 -3.99 -4.24 3.10
CA ALA A 65 -4.32 -3.46 1.92
C ALA A 65 -3.55 -2.13 1.89
N GLY A 66 -3.24 -1.63 0.69
CA GLY A 66 -2.82 -0.25 0.49
C GLY A 66 -3.95 0.75 0.78
N ALA A 67 -3.56 2.00 1.01
CA ALA A 67 -4.45 3.15 1.02
C ALA A 67 -3.62 4.42 0.80
N GLY A 68 -4.01 5.21 -0.21
CA GLY A 68 -3.42 6.53 -0.45
C GLY A 68 -1.98 6.47 -0.94
N THR A 69 -1.05 7.11 -0.23
CA THR A 69 0.39 7.04 -0.56
C THR A 69 1.07 6.09 0.40
N ASP A 70 1.32 4.85 -0.04
CA ASP A 70 1.75 3.78 0.85
C ASP A 70 3.21 3.86 1.27
N VAL A 71 3.49 3.23 2.41
CA VAL A 71 4.84 2.91 2.87
C VAL A 71 4.99 1.40 2.92
N ILE A 72 5.84 0.84 2.06
CA ILE A 72 6.29 -0.55 2.16
C ILE A 72 7.53 -0.58 3.07
N ASN A 73 7.39 -1.18 4.25
CA ASN A 73 8.44 -1.26 5.26
C ASN A 73 9.00 -2.70 5.35
N ILE A 74 10.24 -2.90 4.90
CA ILE A 74 10.93 -4.18 4.93
C ILE A 74 11.68 -4.32 6.25
N THR A 75 11.17 -5.20 7.13
CA THR A 75 11.69 -5.37 8.50
C THR A 75 12.66 -6.53 8.64
N VAL A 76 12.70 -7.43 7.66
CA VAL A 76 13.64 -8.56 7.60
C VAL A 76 15.03 -8.11 7.17
N ASN A 77 16.04 -8.84 7.63
CA ASN A 77 17.44 -8.69 7.22
C ASN A 77 17.85 -9.90 6.35
N GLY A 78 18.68 -9.68 5.35
CA GLY A 78 19.18 -10.71 4.43
C GLY A 78 19.01 -10.33 2.96
N THR A 79 18.92 -11.35 2.10
CA THR A 79 18.72 -11.16 0.66
C THR A 79 17.29 -11.59 0.28
N ILE A 80 16.54 -10.67 -0.31
CA ILE A 80 15.31 -10.99 -1.04
C ILE A 80 15.73 -11.27 -2.48
N THR A 81 15.43 -12.48 -2.96
CA THR A 81 15.68 -12.90 -4.35
C THR A 81 14.34 -13.15 -5.02
N PRO A 82 13.78 -12.20 -5.80
CA PRO A 82 12.57 -12.42 -6.54
C PRO A 82 12.71 -13.59 -7.53
N THR A 83 11.76 -14.51 -7.49
CA THR A 83 11.67 -15.67 -8.40
C THR A 83 10.90 -15.36 -9.68
N ALA A 84 10.27 -14.19 -9.75
CA ALA A 84 9.62 -13.63 -10.91
C ALA A 84 9.81 -12.10 -10.92
N VAL A 85 9.54 -11.47 -12.07
CA VAL A 85 9.55 -9.99 -12.19
C VAL A 85 8.64 -9.39 -11.12
N LEU A 86 9.17 -8.44 -10.35
CA LEU A 86 8.38 -7.70 -9.37
C LEU A 86 7.30 -6.87 -10.10
N PRO A 87 6.12 -6.67 -9.48
CA PRO A 87 5.07 -5.86 -10.10
C PRO A 87 5.58 -4.44 -10.36
N THR A 88 5.15 -3.85 -11.48
CA THR A 88 5.42 -2.43 -11.77
C THR A 88 4.80 -1.57 -10.67
N ILE A 89 5.55 -0.60 -10.15
CA ILE A 89 5.01 0.40 -9.21
C ILE A 89 4.10 1.35 -9.99
N SER A 90 2.79 1.29 -9.75
CA SER A 90 1.77 2.08 -10.47
C SER A 90 1.12 3.19 -9.63
N THR A 91 1.31 3.16 -8.31
CA THR A 91 0.87 4.20 -7.38
C THR A 91 2.06 4.83 -6.66
N SER A 92 1.87 6.04 -6.11
CA SER A 92 2.89 6.69 -5.29
C SER A 92 3.10 5.87 -4.01
N MET A 93 4.33 5.42 -3.78
CA MET A 93 4.70 4.69 -2.57
C MET A 93 6.16 4.93 -2.20
N SER A 94 6.49 4.75 -0.93
CA SER A 94 7.86 4.70 -0.43
C SER A 94 8.21 3.27 -0.06
N ILE A 95 9.36 2.77 -0.51
CA ILE A 95 9.87 1.45 -0.13
C ILE A 95 11.12 1.66 0.73
N THR A 96 11.04 1.28 2.00
CA THR A 96 12.12 1.44 2.97
C THR A 96 12.54 0.08 3.53
N GLY A 97 13.81 -0.07 3.86
CA GLY A 97 14.34 -1.23 4.55
C GLY A 97 15.42 -0.86 5.55
N ASN A 98 15.99 -1.86 6.22
CA ASN A 98 16.96 -1.68 7.32
C ASN A 98 18.36 -1.15 6.91
N GLY A 99 18.51 -0.68 5.66
CA GLY A 99 19.76 -0.17 5.10
C GLY A 99 20.57 -1.22 4.33
N ALA A 100 21.45 -0.75 3.43
CA ALA A 100 22.18 -1.60 2.49
C ALA A 100 23.14 -2.61 3.15
N SER A 101 23.59 -2.35 4.38
CA SER A 101 24.41 -3.30 5.14
C SER A 101 23.62 -4.49 5.69
N SER A 102 22.29 -4.42 5.72
CA SER A 102 21.42 -5.44 6.35
C SER A 102 20.42 -6.04 5.38
N LEU A 103 20.12 -5.38 4.28
CA LEU A 103 19.14 -5.82 3.29
C LEU A 103 19.70 -5.68 1.87
N THR A 104 19.57 -6.74 1.09
CA THR A 104 19.84 -6.76 -0.35
C THR A 104 18.59 -7.24 -1.10
N VAL A 105 18.24 -6.57 -2.19
CA VAL A 105 17.27 -7.09 -3.18
C VAL A 105 18.06 -7.45 -4.43
N SER A 106 18.07 -8.72 -4.81
CA SER A 106 18.91 -9.24 -5.89
C SER A 106 18.08 -9.93 -6.95
N GLY A 107 18.27 -9.56 -8.22
CA GLY A 107 17.74 -10.31 -9.37
C GLY A 107 18.51 -11.60 -9.67
N ASN A 108 19.52 -11.94 -8.84
CA ASN A 108 20.35 -13.14 -8.98
C ASN A 108 20.95 -13.32 -10.39
N ASP A 109 21.41 -12.20 -10.98
CA ASP A 109 22.07 -12.14 -12.29
C ASP A 109 21.25 -12.68 -13.47
N ALA A 110 19.91 -12.66 -13.36
CA ALA A 110 18.97 -13.07 -14.39
C ALA A 110 18.93 -12.14 -15.63
#